data_AF-A0A4Q3CLU6-F1
#
_entry.id   AF-A0A4Q3CLU6-F1
#
_cell.length_a   1.000
_cell.length_b   1.000
_cell.length_c   1.000
_cell.angle_alpha   90.00
_cell.angle_beta   90.00
_cell.angle_gamma   90.00
#
_symmetry.space_group_name_H-M   'P 1'
#
loop_
_entity.id
_entity.type
_entity.pdbx_description
1 polymer ?
#
loop_
_entity_poly.entity_id
_entity_poly.type
_entity_poly.pdbx_seq_one_letter_code
_entity_poly.pdbx_strand_id
1 'polypeptide(L)' 'AAHLGSAFSLEPLLTQSAWFRTHNRDDAISNLYFVGAGTHPGAGIPGVVGSAKATAALMLGDGK' A
#
# COMPACT_ATOMS: atom_id res chain seq x y z
N ALA A 1 8.14 3.30 15.59
CA ALA A 1 9.51 3.33 15.02
C ALA A 1 10.03 1.90 15.01
N ALA A 2 10.65 1.44 13.92
CA ALA A 2 11.19 0.09 13.85
C ALA A 2 12.64 0.09 14.36
N HIS A 3 12.89 -0.57 15.49
CA HIS A 3 14.25 -0.76 16.01
C HIS A 3 15.03 -1.64 15.03
N LEU A 4 16.12 -1.12 14.45
CA LEU A 4 16.96 -1.76 13.41
C LEU A 4 16.32 -1.89 12.00
N GLY A 5 15.18 -1.22 11.77
CA GLY A 5 14.49 -1.22 10.48
C GLY A 5 13.27 -2.15 10.44
N SER A 6 12.49 -2.05 9.36
CA SER A 6 11.31 -2.89 9.14
C SER A 6 11.38 -3.53 7.76
N ALA A 7 11.46 -4.86 7.71
CA ALA A 7 11.43 -5.61 6.47
C ALA A 7 10.09 -5.50 5.73
N PHE A 8 9.00 -5.15 6.45
CA PHE A 8 7.62 -5.26 5.94
C PHE A 8 6.74 -4.03 6.25
N SER A 9 7.38 -2.88 6.53
CA SER A 9 6.72 -1.62 6.90
C SER A 9 5.99 -1.67 8.25
N LEU A 10 4.66 -1.55 8.28
CA LEU A 10 3.87 -1.55 9.51
C LEU A 10 3.96 -2.89 10.26
N GLU A 11 3.78 -2.83 11.58
CA GLU A 11 3.72 -4.03 12.42
C GLU A 11 2.50 -4.88 12.01
N PRO A 12 2.59 -6.22 12.06
CA PRO A 12 1.48 -7.08 11.66
C PRO A 12 0.38 -7.16 12.73
N LEU A 13 -0.09 -6.02 13.22
CA LEU A 13 -1.30 -5.93 14.05
C LEU A 13 -2.53 -6.04 13.14
N LEU A 14 -3.63 -6.61 13.65
CA LEU A 14 -4.88 -6.76 12.90
C LEU A 14 -5.34 -5.40 12.32
N THR A 15 -5.25 -4.34 13.12
CA THR A 15 -5.62 -2.97 12.76
C THR A 15 -4.63 -2.27 11.83
N GLN A 16 -3.47 -2.85 11.57
CA GLN A 16 -2.45 -2.34 10.63
C GLN A 16 -2.30 -3.23 9.39
N SER A 17 -3.20 -4.21 9.25
CA SER A 17 -3.17 -5.21 8.20
C SER A 17 -4.17 -4.90 7.08
N ALA A 18 -3.92 -5.50 5.91
CA ALA A 18 -4.83 -5.59 4.77
C ALA A 18 -5.59 -4.29 4.44
N TRP A 19 -6.88 -4.23 4.80
CA TRP A 19 -7.78 -3.11 4.51
C TRP A 19 -7.38 -1.81 5.22
N PHE A 20 -6.83 -1.92 6.44
CA PHE A 20 -6.47 -0.75 7.24
C PHE A 20 -5.10 -0.15 6.86
N ARG A 21 -4.46 -0.68 5.82
CA ARG A 21 -3.26 -0.08 5.24
C ARG A 21 -3.61 1.17 4.46
N THR A 22 -2.62 2.01 4.23
CA THR A 22 -2.75 3.16 3.32
C THR A 22 -3.30 2.69 1.97
N HIS A 23 -4.35 3.35 1.49
CA HIS A 23 -4.92 3.09 0.17
C HIS A 23 -3.99 3.60 -0.93
N ASN A 24 -4.07 3.00 -2.11
CA ASN A 24 -3.19 3.32 -3.23
C ASN A 24 -3.39 4.72 -3.81
N ARG A 25 -4.52 5.38 -3.53
CA ARG A 25 -4.84 6.76 -3.92
C ARG A 25 -5.26 7.54 -2.68
N ASP A 26 -4.75 8.76 -2.55
CA ASP A 26 -5.15 9.68 -1.49
C ASP A 26 -6.57 10.20 -1.72
N ASP A 27 -7.34 10.35 -0.63
CA ASP A 27 -8.73 10.81 -0.67
C ASP A 27 -8.86 12.34 -0.63
N ALA A 28 -7.85 13.06 -0.15
CA ALA A 28 -7.84 14.51 -0.01
C ALA A 28 -7.04 15.22 -1.12
N ILE A 29 -5.94 14.62 -1.57
CA ILE A 29 -5.00 15.21 -2.52
C ILE A 29 -5.16 14.53 -3.88
N SER A 30 -5.65 15.30 -4.86
CA SER A 30 -5.82 14.80 -6.23
C SER A 30 -4.49 14.37 -6.86
N ASN A 31 -4.49 13.22 -7.54
CA ASN A 31 -3.34 12.69 -8.27
C ASN A 31 -2.13 12.33 -7.37
N LEU A 32 -2.35 12.14 -6.06
CA LEU A 32 -1.38 11.57 -5.13
C LEU A 32 -1.67 10.07 -4.93
N TYR A 33 -0.60 9.27 -5.00
CA TYR A 33 -0.67 7.82 -4.93
C TYR A 33 0.40 7.25 -4.03
N PHE A 34 0.08 6.12 -3.39
CA PHE A 34 1.00 5.36 -2.56
C PHE A 34 1.21 3.96 -3.16
N VAL A 35 2.39 3.39 -2.94
CA VAL A 35 2.76 2.06 -3.43
C VAL A 35 3.81 1.42 -2.52
N GLY A 36 3.77 0.10 -2.42
CA GLY A 36 4.82 -0.70 -1.77
C GLY A 36 4.35 -1.39 -0.50
N ALA A 37 5.31 -1.82 0.33
CA ALA A 37 5.04 -2.75 1.43
C ALA A 37 4.17 -2.18 2.56
N GLY A 38 4.02 -0.87 2.65
CA GLY A 38 3.14 -0.17 3.60
C GLY A 38 1.71 -0.02 3.09
N THR A 39 1.53 -0.03 1.78
CA THR A 39 0.26 0.24 1.08
C THR A 39 -0.48 -1.06 0.82
N HIS A 40 -1.80 -0.99 0.70
CA HIS A 40 -2.59 -2.12 0.21
C HIS A 40 -2.01 -2.66 -1.12
N PRO A 41 -1.96 -4.01 -1.33
CA PRO A 41 -2.42 -5.10 -0.45
C PRO A 41 -1.46 -5.48 0.69
N GLY A 42 -0.21 -5.01 0.67
CA GLY A 42 0.71 -5.14 1.81
C GLY A 42 2.12 -5.61 1.45
N ALA A 43 2.79 -6.18 2.44
CA ALA A 43 4.21 -6.46 2.39
C ALA A 43 4.60 -7.77 1.67
N GLY A 44 5.90 -7.96 1.41
CA GLY A 44 6.45 -9.08 0.64
C GLY A 44 6.43 -8.83 -0.88
N ILE A 45 7.27 -9.53 -1.64
CA ILE A 45 7.42 -9.30 -3.09
C ILE A 45 6.08 -9.37 -3.84
N PRO A 46 5.22 -10.38 -3.64
CA PRO A 46 3.91 -10.41 -4.27
C PRO A 46 3.01 -9.23 -3.86
N GLY A 47 3.06 -8.83 -2.58
CA GLY A 47 2.27 -7.71 -2.06
C GLY A 47 2.70 -6.36 -2.63
N VAL A 48 4.01 -6.12 -2.70
CA VAL A 48 4.61 -4.91 -3.29
C VAL A 48 4.29 -4.80 -4.78
N VAL A 49 4.44 -5.90 -5.53
CA VAL A 49 4.11 -5.92 -6.97
C VAL A 49 2.60 -5.77 -7.19
N GLY A 50 1.78 -6.40 -6.35
CA GLY A 50 0.32 -6.23 -6.36
C GLY A 50 -0.09 -4.78 -6.06
N SER A 51 0.59 -4.13 -5.13
CA SER A 51 0.39 -2.71 -4.80
C SER A 51 0.68 -1.84 -6.02
N ALA A 52 1.81 -2.07 -6.70
CA ALA A 52 2.17 -1.33 -7.90
C ALA A 52 1.13 -1.50 -9.02
N LYS A 53 0.64 -2.72 -9.22
CA LYS A 53 -0.41 -3.00 -10.20
C LYS A 53 -1.71 -2.26 -9.87
N ALA A 54 -2.15 -2.29 -8.61
CA ALA A 54 -3.37 -1.59 -8.17
C ALA A 54 -3.23 -0.07 -8.32
N THR A 55 -2.09 0.50 -7.92
CA THR A 55 -1.81 1.93 -8.09
C THR A 55 -1.84 2.33 -9.57
N ALA A 56 -1.19 1.57 -10.45
CA ALA A 56 -1.19 1.85 -11.89
C ALA A 56 -2.61 1.83 -12.48
N ALA A 57 -3.43 0.84 -12.10
CA ALA A 57 -4.82 0.77 -12.55
C ALA A 57 -5.64 2.01 -12.11
N LEU A 58 -5.44 2.51 -10.88
CA LEU A 58 -6.09 3.74 -10.39
C LEU A 58 -5.61 5.01 -11.12
N MET A 59 -4.34 5.05 -11.56
CA MET A 59 -3.80 6.16 -12.34
C MET A 59 -4.36 6.18 -13.76
N LEU A 60 -4.53 5.00 -14.36
CA LEU A 60 -5.05 4.85 -15.73
C LEU A 60 -6.58 4.94 -15.81
N GLY A 61 -7.27 4.84 -14.67
CA GLY A 61 -8.75 4.78 -14.63
C GLY A 61 -9.31 3.39 -14.97
N ASP A 62 -8.47 2.36 -14.94
CA ASP A 62 -8.82 0.96 -15.21
C ASP A 62 -9.36 0.22 -13.98
N GLY A 63 -9.36 0.88 -12.82
CA GLY A 63 -9.99 0.40 -11.60
C GLY A 63 -11.51 0.48 -11.75
N LYS A 64 -12.18 -0.68 -11.84
CA LYS A 64 -13.62 -0.78 -11.61
C LYS A 64 -13.97 -0.46 -10.17
#